data_AF-A0A1R4J3T3-F1
#
_entry.id   AF-A0A1R4J3T3-F1
#
_cell.length_a   1.000
_cell.length_b   1.000
_cell.length_c   1.000
_cell.angle_alpha   90.00
_cell.angle_beta   90.00
_cell.angle_gamma   90.00
#
_symmetry.space_group_name_H-M   'P 1'
#
loop_
_entity.id
_entity.type
_entity.pdbx_description
1 polymer ?
#
loop_
_entity_poly.entity_id
_entity_poly.type
_entity_poly.pdbx_seq_one_letter_code
_entity_poly.pdbx_strand_id
1 'polypeptide(L)'
;MKVSPDRLPDAHLNKPYEANIEITGGVVVKVGFYSEVSDGNFEIIPSIAEGGYKDYNLLTVTGTPTTLEPIHIEIVGDTYGTNFPGKQFEKMYTIEVKE
;
A
#
# COMPACT_ATOMS: atom_id res chain seq x y z
N MET A 1 5.96 -11.89 7.72
CA MET A 1 4.95 -10.93 7.25
C MET A 1 4.64 -11.26 5.82
N LYS A 2 3.40 -11.11 5.37
CA LYS A 2 3.07 -11.26 3.95
C LYS A 2 2.30 -10.04 3.49
N VAL A 3 2.77 -9.44 2.41
CA VAL A 3 2.08 -8.35 1.72
C VAL A 3 1.47 -8.92 0.44
N SER A 4 0.17 -8.77 0.28
CA SER A 4 -0.59 -9.28 -0.87
C SER A 4 -1.43 -8.16 -1.50
N PRO A 5 -1.71 -8.20 -2.81
CA PRO A 5 -1.24 -9.20 -3.78
C PRO A 5 0.26 -9.09 -4.08
N ASP A 6 0.83 -10.06 -4.80
CA ASP A 6 2.24 -10.00 -5.21
C ASP A 6 2.49 -8.93 -6.28
N ARG A 7 1.47 -8.62 -7.08
CA ARG A 7 1.45 -7.58 -8.11
C ARG A 7 0.12 -6.85 -8.07
N LEU A 8 0.16 -5.55 -8.33
CA LEU A 8 -1.03 -4.73 -8.52
C LEU A 8 -1.47 -4.79 -9.99
N PRO A 9 -2.77 -4.59 -10.28
CA PRO A 9 -3.26 -4.50 -11.66
C PRO A 9 -2.66 -3.28 -12.37
N ASP A 10 -2.63 -3.33 -13.70
CA ASP A 10 -2.21 -2.19 -14.53
C ASP A 10 -3.25 -1.07 -14.46
N ALA A 11 -2.78 0.18 -14.54
CA ALA A 11 -3.64 1.36 -14.64
C ALA A 11 -3.88 1.75 -16.11
N HIS A 12 -4.85 2.64 -16.32
CA HIS A 12 -5.15 3.19 -17.64
C HIS A 12 -5.11 4.71 -17.62
N LEU A 13 -4.52 5.29 -18.65
CA LEU A 13 -4.33 6.73 -18.82
C LEU A 13 -5.66 7.46 -18.66
N ASN A 14 -5.68 8.49 -17.81
CA ASN A 14 -6.86 9.31 -17.50
C ASN A 14 -8.08 8.53 -16.98
N LYS A 15 -7.89 7.32 -16.42
CA LYS A 15 -8.96 6.57 -15.77
C LYS A 15 -8.68 6.42 -14.27
N PRO A 16 -9.71 6.50 -13.41
CA PRO A 16 -9.57 6.22 -11.99
C PRO A 16 -8.99 4.82 -11.78
N TYR A 17 -8.05 4.74 -10.85
CA TYR A 17 -7.41 3.51 -10.41
C TYR A 17 -7.75 3.27 -8.94
N GLU A 18 -8.03 2.02 -8.59
CA GLU A 18 -8.19 1.58 -7.21
C GLU A 18 -7.74 0.13 -7.09
N ALA A 19 -6.87 -0.15 -6.12
CA ALA A 19 -6.46 -1.51 -5.79
C ALA A 19 -6.14 -1.63 -4.30
N ASN A 20 -6.42 -2.80 -3.73
CA ASN A 20 -6.20 -3.07 -2.32
C ASN A 20 -4.93 -3.87 -2.08
N ILE A 21 -4.27 -3.54 -0.97
CA ILE A 21 -3.11 -4.24 -0.42
C ILE A 21 -3.48 -4.70 0.98
N GLU A 22 -3.22 -5.96 1.27
CA GLU A 22 -3.42 -6.59 2.57
C GLU A 22 -2.08 -7.06 3.13
N ILE A 23 -1.80 -6.70 4.38
CA ILE A 23 -0.62 -7.10 5.13
C ILE A 23 -1.06 -8.07 6.23
N THR A 24 -0.58 -9.31 6.18
CA THR A 24 -0.99 -10.38 7.09
C THR A 24 0.18 -10.96 7.88
N GLY A 25 -0.13 -11.51 9.06
CA GLY A 25 0.85 -12.14 9.95
C GLY A 25 1.30 -11.26 11.12
N GLY A 26 0.53 -10.23 11.48
CA GLY A 26 0.72 -9.36 12.64
C GLY A 26 -0.06 -8.04 12.49
N VAL A 27 -0.28 -7.30 13.57
CA VAL A 27 -0.90 -5.96 13.53
C VAL A 27 0.16 -4.94 13.10
N VAL A 28 -0.08 -4.19 12.03
CA VAL A 28 0.86 -3.16 11.54
C VAL A 28 0.71 -1.91 12.39
N VAL A 29 1.83 -1.36 12.87
CA VAL A 29 1.83 -0.15 13.71
C VAL A 29 2.15 1.09 12.91
N LYS A 30 1.37 2.16 13.12
CA LYS A 30 1.59 3.45 12.47
C LYS A 30 3.02 4.00 12.67
N VAL A 31 3.58 3.85 13.86
CA VAL A 31 4.85 4.49 14.27
C VAL A 31 6.05 3.99 13.45
N GLY A 32 5.94 2.84 12.77
CA GLY A 32 6.97 2.32 11.86
C GLY A 32 6.50 2.18 10.41
N PHE A 33 5.29 2.63 10.08
CA PHE A 33 4.75 2.49 8.73
C PHE A 33 5.16 3.67 7.86
N TYR A 34 5.78 3.37 6.72
CA TYR A 34 6.18 4.30 5.69
C TYR A 34 5.65 3.84 4.33
N SER A 35 5.21 4.79 3.52
CA SER A 35 4.80 4.51 2.16
C SER A 35 5.14 5.68 1.24
N GLU A 36 5.63 5.37 0.05
CA GLU A 36 5.97 6.34 -0.99
C GLU A 36 5.35 5.93 -2.32
N VAL A 37 4.99 6.92 -3.13
CA VAL A 37 4.42 6.77 -4.46
C VAL A 37 5.14 7.74 -5.40
N SER A 38 5.54 7.26 -6.57
CA SER A 38 6.31 8.09 -7.52
C SER A 38 5.47 9.13 -8.27
N ASP A 39 4.15 8.95 -8.35
CA ASP A 39 3.22 9.85 -9.04
C ASP A 39 2.36 10.62 -8.02
N GLY A 40 2.47 11.95 -7.99
CA GLY A 40 1.72 12.80 -7.07
C GLY A 40 0.19 12.78 -7.25
N ASN A 41 -0.34 12.13 -8.30
CA ASN A 41 -1.77 11.89 -8.47
C ASN A 41 -2.28 10.62 -7.77
N PHE A 42 -1.38 9.89 -7.10
CA PHE A 42 -1.70 8.66 -6.38
C PHE A 42 -1.53 8.82 -4.87
N GLU A 43 -2.34 8.08 -4.14
CA GLU A 43 -2.36 8.08 -2.68
C GLU A 43 -2.50 6.65 -2.16
N ILE A 44 -1.95 6.42 -0.96
CA ILE A 44 -2.08 5.15 -0.23
C ILE A 44 -2.83 5.45 1.06
N ILE A 45 -4.02 4.88 1.17
CA ILE A 45 -4.97 5.21 2.23
C ILE A 45 -5.16 3.97 3.10
N PRO A 46 -4.79 4.01 4.40
CA PRO A 46 -5.17 2.95 5.32
C PRO A 46 -6.67 2.95 5.57
N SER A 47 -7.24 1.76 5.67
CA SER A 47 -8.66 1.56 5.98
C SER A 47 -8.97 2.03 7.41
N ILE A 48 -10.25 2.09 7.76
CA ILE A 48 -10.69 2.42 9.11
C ILE A 48 -11.28 1.16 9.76
N ALA A 49 -10.66 0.71 10.86
CA ALA A 49 -11.15 -0.40 11.66
C ALA A 49 -12.36 0.00 12.53
N GLU A 50 -13.03 -1.02 13.09
CA GLU A 50 -14.03 -0.81 14.13
C GLU A 50 -13.44 0.00 15.30
N GLY A 51 -14.11 1.09 15.68
CA GLY A 51 -13.60 2.05 16.67
C GLY A 51 -12.93 3.29 16.09
N GLY A 52 -12.84 3.42 14.76
CA GLY A 52 -12.42 4.65 14.09
C GLY A 52 -10.91 4.83 13.93
N TYR A 53 -10.12 3.81 14.26
CA TYR A 53 -8.67 3.84 14.12
C TYR A 53 -8.25 3.44 12.70
N LYS A 54 -7.15 4.02 12.22
CA LYS A 54 -6.54 3.63 10.96
C LYS A 54 -5.99 2.20 11.07
N ASP A 55 -6.43 1.35 10.16
CA ASP A 55 -5.93 -0.01 9.97
C ASP A 55 -4.87 0.00 8.87
N TYR A 56 -3.62 -0.15 9.28
CA TYR A 56 -2.48 -0.21 8.38
C TYR A 56 -2.25 -1.61 7.80
N ASN A 57 -3.07 -2.61 8.18
CA ASN A 57 -3.08 -3.92 7.55
C ASN A 57 -3.84 -3.92 6.22
N LEU A 58 -4.77 -2.98 6.03
CA LEU A 58 -5.60 -2.87 4.84
C LEU A 58 -5.43 -1.50 4.20
N LEU A 59 -4.78 -1.47 3.04
CA LEU A 59 -4.45 -0.24 2.33
C LEU A 59 -5.16 -0.21 0.98
N THR A 60 -5.63 0.95 0.59
CA THR A 60 -6.14 1.22 -0.75
C THR A 60 -5.17 2.15 -1.47
N VAL A 61 -4.66 1.72 -2.61
CA VAL A 61 -3.95 2.55 -3.57
C VAL A 61 -4.98 3.12 -4.53
N THR A 62 -5.05 4.44 -4.64
CA THR A 62 -5.96 5.11 -5.56
C THR A 62 -5.31 6.30 -6.23
N GLY A 63 -5.77 6.64 -7.42
CA GLY A 63 -5.25 7.78 -8.17
C GLY A 63 -5.81 7.83 -9.58
N THR A 64 -5.31 8.77 -10.39
CA THR A 64 -5.61 8.83 -11.83
C THR A 64 -4.33 9.18 -12.57
N PRO A 65 -3.74 8.26 -13.36
CA PRO A 65 -2.50 8.52 -14.06
C PRO A 65 -2.73 9.52 -15.18
N THR A 66 -1.82 10.48 -15.31
CA THR A 66 -1.87 11.54 -16.33
C THR A 66 -0.78 11.37 -17.41
N THR A 67 0.11 10.40 -17.22
CA THR A 67 1.18 10.03 -18.16
C THR A 67 1.20 8.51 -18.35
N LEU A 68 1.92 8.03 -19.36
CA LEU A 68 2.14 6.60 -19.60
C LEU A 68 3.35 6.03 -18.82
N GLU A 69 3.99 6.84 -17.97
CA GLU A 69 5.10 6.38 -17.15
C GLU A 69 4.61 5.40 -16.08
N PRO A 70 5.35 4.31 -15.80
CA PRO A 70 5.00 3.38 -14.72
C PRO A 70 4.98 4.07 -13.35
N ILE A 71 4.10 3.60 -12.47
CA ILE A 71 3.98 4.11 -11.11
C ILE A 71 4.65 3.13 -10.15
N HIS A 72 5.60 3.63 -9.37
CA HIS A 72 6.30 2.86 -8.36
C HIS A 72 5.72 3.16 -6.97
N ILE A 73 5.52 2.10 -6.20
CA ILE A 73 5.01 2.18 -4.84
C ILE A 73 5.96 1.43 -3.92
N GLU A 74 6.37 2.07 -2.83
CA GLU A 74 7.12 1.44 -1.76
C GLU A 74 6.27 1.43 -0.49
N ILE A 75 6.25 0.30 0.20
CA ILE A 75 5.60 0.15 1.50
C ILE A 75 6.58 -0.55 2.43
N VAL A 76 6.89 0.11 3.54
CA VAL A 76 7.78 -0.38 4.59
C VAL A 76 7.01 -0.33 5.91
N GLY A 77 7.18 -1.34 6.75
CA GLY A 77 6.57 -1.30 8.07
C GLY A 77 7.03 -2.37 9.03
N ASP A 78 6.59 -2.22 10.26
CA ASP A 78 6.79 -3.18 11.34
C ASP A 78 5.45 -3.60 11.92
N THR A 79 5.39 -4.83 12.42
CA THR A 79 4.23 -5.28 13.21
C THR A 79 4.46 -5.20 14.70
N TYR A 80 3.38 -4.98 15.45
CA TYR A 80 3.41 -4.97 16.91
C TYR A 80 3.86 -6.33 17.46
N GLY A 81 4.78 -6.28 18.42
CA GLY A 81 5.24 -7.43 19.18
C GLY A 81 5.02 -7.20 20.67
N THR A 82 4.34 -8.13 21.34
CA THR A 82 4.09 -8.05 22.80
C THR A 82 5.18 -8.75 23.62
N ASN A 83 5.53 -9.98 23.26
CA ASN A 83 6.57 -10.80 23.91
C ASN A 83 7.67 -11.28 22.96
N PHE A 84 7.53 -11.00 21.67
CA PHE A 84 8.53 -11.27 20.63
C PHE A 84 8.71 -9.99 19.83
N PRO A 85 9.90 -9.76 19.24
CA PRO A 85 10.09 -8.64 18.33
C PRO A 85 9.03 -8.65 17.23
N GLY A 86 8.59 -7.46 16.85
CA GLY A 86 7.83 -7.25 15.62
C GLY A 86 8.55 -7.82 14.40
N LYS A 87 7.81 -8.01 13.31
CA LYS A 87 8.40 -8.40 12.03
C LYS A 87 8.37 -7.21 11.10
N GLN A 88 9.54 -6.86 10.58
CA GLN A 88 9.67 -5.86 9.54
C GLN A 88 9.20 -6.45 8.20
N PHE A 89 8.73 -5.57 7.32
CA PHE A 89 8.43 -5.89 5.93
C PHE A 89 8.72 -4.71 5.03
N GLU A 90 9.04 -5.03 3.79
CA GLU A 90 9.24 -4.08 2.70
C GLU A 90 8.64 -4.71 1.45
N LYS A 91 7.93 -3.90 0.67
CA LYS A 91 7.32 -4.33 -0.58
C LYS A 91 7.34 -3.18 -1.58
N MET A 92 7.88 -3.47 -2.76
CA MET A 92 7.82 -2.59 -3.92
C MET A 92 6.80 -3.12 -4.93
N TYR A 93 6.01 -2.21 -5.50
CA TYR A 93 5.12 -2.46 -6.62
C TYR A 93 5.49 -1.59 -7.81
N THR A 94 5.18 -2.10 -9.00
CA THR A 94 5.18 -1.33 -10.25
C THR A 94 3.83 -1.54 -10.91
N ILE A 95 3.12 -0.45 -11.16
CA ILE A 95 1.86 -0.41 -11.89
C ILE A 95 2.19 0.12 -13.29
N GLU A 96 2.00 -0.71 -14.31
CA GLU A 96 2.13 -0.26 -15.70
C GLU A 96 0.92 0.61 -16.06
N VAL A 97 1.14 1.69 -16.81
CA VAL A 97 0.05 2.52 -17.33
C VAL A 97 -0.15 2.25 -18.81
N LYS A 98 -1.38 1.90 -19.17
CA LYS A 98 -1.81 1.60 -20.54
C LYS A 98 -2.73 2.68 -21.08
N GLU A 99 -2.94 2.70 -22.39
CA GLU A 99 -3.98 3.52 -23.03
C GLU A 99 -5.42 3.11 -22.63
#